data_AF-L0A805-F1
#
_entry.id   AF-L0A805-F1
#
_cell.length_a   1.000
_cell.length_b   1.000
_cell.length_c   1.000
_cell.angle_alpha   90.00
_cell.angle_beta   90.00
_cell.angle_gamma   90.00
#
_symmetry.space_group_name_H-M   'P 1'
#
loop_
_entity.id
_entity.type
_entity.pdbx_description
1 polymer ?
#
loop_
_entity_poly.entity_id
_entity_poly.type
_entity_poly.pdbx_seq_one_letter_code
_entity_poly.pdbx_strand_id
1 'polypeptide(L)'
;MRRFLPRFGFVMMMTALILAVSILVGAVFTTRGAQLVQRVEPGTTGSASLFGDSGQGTLIGSPQLLIIRDEQAFLPGRGPAGSRLVSEQYLREHQLYPLQAKTVGFIRDLLLLGTLGLFVLGAALWWPRRKVAVARAGIR
;
A
#
# COMPACT_ATOMS: atom_id res chain seq x y z
N MET A 1 -25.66 11.74 32.52
CA MET A 1 -24.54 10.92 31.99
C MET A 1 -24.95 9.70 31.14
N ARG A 2 -25.86 8.80 31.59
CA ARG A 2 -26.17 7.50 30.90
C ARG A 2 -26.26 7.54 29.36
N ARG A 3 -26.85 8.58 28.74
CA ARG A 3 -27.02 8.73 27.27
C ARG A 3 -25.72 8.81 26.44
N PHE A 4 -24.55 9.05 27.04
CA PHE A 4 -23.27 9.15 26.30
C PHE A 4 -22.51 7.81 26.15
N LEU A 5 -22.78 6.82 27.00
CA LEU A 5 -22.09 5.52 26.95
C LEU A 5 -22.25 4.75 25.61
N PRO A 6 -23.45 4.62 25.01
CA PRO A 6 -23.60 3.88 23.75
C PRO A 6 -22.88 4.58 22.58
N ARG A 7 -22.84 5.93 22.57
CA ARG A 7 -22.13 6.71 21.56
C ARG A 7 -20.62 6.44 21.60
N PHE A 8 -20.03 6.38 22.80
CA PHE A 8 -18.60 6.08 22.95
C PHE A 8 -18.27 4.61 22.58
N GLY A 9 -19.16 3.66 22.91
CA GLY A 9 -19.03 2.27 22.48
C GLY A 9 -19.07 2.12 20.95
N PHE A 10 -20.02 2.80 20.29
CA PHE A 10 -20.15 2.81 18.83
C PHE A 10 -18.91 3.38 18.14
N VAL A 11 -18.35 4.51 18.61
CA VAL A 11 -17.12 5.08 18.05
C VAL A 11 -15.95 4.09 18.17
N MET A 12 -15.73 3.49 19.34
CA MET A 12 -14.67 2.49 19.54
C MET A 12 -14.84 1.26 18.63
N MET A 13 -16.08 0.81 18.39
CA MET A 13 -16.40 -0.28 17.47
C MET A 13 -16.09 0.09 16.01
N MET A 14 -16.41 1.31 15.59
CA MET A 14 -16.07 1.82 14.25
C MET A 14 -14.56 1.97 14.06
N THR A 15 -13.82 2.48 15.05
CA THR A 15 -12.35 2.57 14.97
C THR A 15 -11.70 1.19 14.89
N ALA A 16 -12.20 0.20 15.66
CA ALA A 16 -11.73 -1.18 15.57
C ALA A 16 -12.01 -1.82 14.21
N LEU A 17 -13.21 -1.60 13.65
CA LEU A 17 -13.59 -2.10 12.32
C LEU A 17 -12.72 -1.47 11.22
N ILE A 18 -12.49 -0.15 11.26
CA ILE A 18 -11.61 0.55 10.31
C ILE A 18 -10.19 -0.02 10.40
N LEU A 19 -9.63 -0.18 11.61
CA LEU A 19 -8.29 -0.75 11.80
C LEU A 19 -8.20 -2.18 11.24
N ALA A 20 -9.19 -3.04 11.49
CA ALA A 20 -9.24 -4.39 10.95
C ALA A 20 -9.31 -4.42 9.41
N VAL A 21 -10.12 -3.55 8.82
CA VAL A 21 -10.22 -3.39 7.35
C VAL A 21 -8.89 -2.87 6.78
N SER A 22 -8.24 -1.88 7.41
CA SER A 22 -6.93 -1.36 6.97
C SER A 22 -5.82 -2.43 7.01
N ILE A 23 -5.83 -3.30 8.02
CA ILE A 23 -4.91 -4.45 8.11
C ILE A 23 -5.18 -5.44 6.98
N LEU A 24 -6.45 -5.83 6.76
CA LEU A 24 -6.85 -6.80 5.73
C LEU A 24 -6.56 -6.30 4.30
N VAL A 25 -6.99 -5.09 3.97
CA VAL A 25 -6.73 -4.44 2.68
C VAL A 25 -5.22 -4.32 2.45
N GLY A 26 -4.47 -3.91 3.47
CA GLY A 26 -3.01 -3.85 3.42
C GLY A 26 -2.36 -5.20 3.10
N ALA A 27 -2.77 -6.27 3.78
CA ALA A 27 -2.26 -7.62 3.53
C ALA A 27 -2.51 -8.08 2.08
N VAL A 28 -3.72 -7.85 1.54
CA VAL A 28 -4.08 -8.24 0.17
C VAL A 28 -3.34 -7.41 -0.88
N PHE A 29 -3.26 -6.09 -0.72
CA PHE A 29 -2.59 -5.22 -1.70
C PHE A 29 -1.08 -5.41 -1.73
N THR A 30 -0.42 -5.52 -0.56
CA THR A 30 1.04 -5.65 -0.51
C THR A 30 1.52 -7.02 -1.02
N THR A 31 0.73 -8.10 -0.85
CA THR A 31 1.11 -9.45 -1.33
C THR A 31 0.85 -9.68 -2.82
N ARG A 32 -0.05 -8.91 -3.46
CA ARG A 32 -0.43 -9.12 -4.88
C ARG A 32 -0.02 -8.01 -5.84
N GLY A 33 0.15 -6.78 -5.34
CA GLY A 33 0.34 -5.61 -6.21
C GLY A 33 1.79 -5.26 -6.55
N ALA A 34 2.74 -5.51 -5.65
CA ALA A 34 4.13 -5.07 -5.81
C ALA A 34 4.98 -6.13 -6.53
N GLN A 35 5.61 -5.75 -7.64
CA GLN A 35 6.51 -6.61 -8.41
C GLN A 35 7.87 -5.91 -8.60
N LEU A 36 8.96 -6.69 -8.63
CA LEU A 36 10.28 -6.14 -8.93
C LEU A 36 10.37 -5.89 -10.44
N VAL A 37 10.35 -4.61 -10.81
CA VAL A 37 10.28 -4.15 -12.20
C VAL A 37 11.57 -3.41 -12.57
N GLN A 38 12.12 -3.79 -13.72
CA GLN A 38 13.15 -3.02 -14.42
C GLN A 38 12.50 -2.34 -15.63
N ARG A 39 12.64 -1.02 -15.72
CA ARG A 39 12.10 -0.25 -16.85
C ARG A 39 13.08 -0.30 -18.03
N VAL A 40 12.53 -0.24 -19.23
CA VAL A 40 13.26 -0.37 -20.50
C VAL A 40 12.72 0.65 -21.49
N GLU A 41 13.61 1.41 -22.13
CA GLU A 41 13.26 2.18 -23.33
C GLU A 41 13.47 1.25 -24.53
N PRO A 42 12.43 0.87 -25.29
CA PRO A 42 12.61 0.04 -26.48
C PRO A 42 13.53 0.76 -27.48
N GLY A 43 14.55 0.07 -27.98
CA GLY A 43 15.49 0.66 -28.93
C GLY A 43 14.78 1.06 -30.22
N THR A 44 14.94 2.31 -30.67
CA THR A 44 14.39 2.73 -31.97
C THR A 44 14.96 1.85 -33.08
N THR A 45 14.15 1.57 -34.11
CA THR A 45 14.46 0.55 -35.13
C THR A 45 15.73 0.80 -35.94
N GLY A 46 16.24 2.04 -35.96
CA GLY A 46 17.56 2.38 -36.53
C GLY A 46 18.74 2.16 -35.58
N SER A 47 18.53 2.20 -34.26
CA SER A 47 19.60 2.01 -33.27
C SER A 47 19.99 0.54 -33.15
N ALA A 48 19.00 -0.37 -33.11
CA ALA A 48 19.23 -1.80 -32.91
C ALA A 48 20.06 -2.45 -34.03
N SER A 49 19.97 -1.96 -35.27
CA SER A 49 20.75 -2.47 -36.40
C SER A 49 22.21 -1.95 -36.43
N LEU A 50 22.50 -0.81 -35.78
CA LEU A 50 23.83 -0.19 -35.79
C LEU A 50 24.77 -0.74 -34.71
N PHE A 51 24.22 -1.20 -33.58
CA PHE A 51 25.03 -1.68 -32.45
C PHE A 51 25.02 -3.21 -32.28
N GLY A 52 24.19 -3.94 -33.03
CA GLY A 52 24.13 -5.42 -32.99
C GLY A 52 23.45 -6.00 -31.73
N ASP A 53 23.16 -5.17 -30.73
CA ASP A 53 22.42 -5.54 -29.52
C ASP A 53 20.97 -5.93 -29.84
N SER A 54 20.74 -7.23 -30.02
CA SER A 54 19.42 -7.87 -30.04
C SER A 54 18.75 -7.94 -28.64
N GLY A 55 19.08 -6.99 -27.77
CA GLY A 55 18.47 -6.82 -26.46
C GLY A 55 17.06 -6.21 -26.55
N GLN A 56 16.26 -6.37 -25.49
CA GLN A 56 14.85 -5.93 -25.46
C GLN A 56 14.68 -4.40 -25.28
N GLY A 57 15.72 -3.61 -25.58
CA GLY A 57 15.83 -2.18 -25.32
C GLY A 57 16.84 -1.81 -24.23
N THR A 58 17.03 -0.52 -24.00
CA THR A 58 18.00 0.02 -23.03
C THR A 58 17.41 0.05 -21.63
N LEU A 59 18.11 -0.53 -20.65
CA LEU A 59 17.67 -0.58 -19.25
C LEU A 59 17.72 0.82 -18.59
N ILE A 60 16.57 1.30 -18.09
CA ILE A 60 16.44 2.61 -17.46
C ILE A 60 16.62 2.50 -15.94
N GLY A 61 17.82 2.84 -15.45
CA GLY A 61 18.14 2.83 -14.01
C GLY A 61 18.10 1.42 -13.40
N SER A 62 17.92 1.35 -12.09
CA SER A 62 17.92 0.09 -11.32
C SER A 62 16.52 -0.53 -11.15
N PRO A 63 16.41 -1.84 -10.84
CA PRO A 63 15.15 -2.50 -10.56
C PRO A 63 14.47 -1.93 -9.30
N GLN A 64 13.16 -1.70 -9.37
CA GLN A 64 12.36 -1.11 -8.28
C GLN A 64 11.10 -1.93 -8.00
N LEU A 65 10.65 -1.96 -6.76
CA LEU A 65 9.34 -2.52 -6.40
C LEU A 65 8.23 -1.53 -6.80
N LEU A 66 7.58 -1.82 -7.93
CA LEU A 66 6.53 -1.01 -8.53
C LEU A 66 5.21 -1.77 -8.52
N ILE A 67 4.11 -1.03 -8.43
CA ILE A 67 2.74 -1.53 -8.54
C ILE A 67 2.23 -1.10 -9.92
N ILE A 68 2.09 -2.09 -10.81
CA ILE A 68 1.57 -1.95 -12.17
C ILE A 68 0.43 -2.95 -12.31
N ARG A 69 -0.72 -2.49 -12.81
CA ARG A 69 -1.95 -3.30 -12.92
C ARG A 69 -2.19 -3.84 -14.32
N ASP A 70 -1.57 -3.24 -15.33
CA ASP A 70 -1.70 -3.66 -16.71
C ASP A 70 -0.65 -4.72 -17.02
N GLU A 71 -1.09 -5.90 -17.46
CA GLU A 71 -0.18 -6.98 -17.84
C GLU A 71 0.47 -6.75 -19.23
N GLN A 72 -0.11 -5.90 -20.08
CA GLN A 72 0.43 -5.58 -21.41
C GLN A 72 1.66 -4.66 -21.36
N ALA A 73 1.84 -3.92 -20.27
CA ALA A 73 3.02 -3.08 -20.06
C ALA A 73 4.32 -3.90 -19.88
N PHE A 74 4.21 -5.20 -19.59
CA PHE A 74 5.34 -6.08 -19.32
C PHE A 74 5.89 -6.73 -20.60
N LEU A 75 7.20 -6.63 -20.78
CA LEU A 75 7.92 -7.21 -21.92
C LEU A 75 8.26 -8.70 -21.68
N PRO A 76 8.33 -9.54 -22.74
CA PRO A 76 8.54 -10.98 -22.62
C PRO A 76 10.01 -11.31 -22.28
N GLY A 77 10.37 -11.16 -21.00
CA GLY A 77 11.71 -11.49 -20.50
C GLY A 77 11.85 -11.29 -19.00
N ARG A 78 13.09 -11.41 -18.51
CA ARG A 78 13.47 -10.98 -17.16
C ARG A 78 14.77 -10.18 -17.23
N GLY A 79 14.82 -9.10 -16.47
CA GLY A 79 16.02 -8.29 -16.30
C GLY A 79 16.97 -8.86 -15.25
N PRO A 80 18.04 -8.11 -14.92
CA PRO A 80 18.94 -8.43 -13.82
C PRO A 80 18.18 -8.73 -12.51
N ALA A 81 18.72 -9.65 -11.72
CA ALA A 81 18.10 -10.19 -10.50
C ALA A 81 16.68 -10.80 -10.69
N GLY A 82 16.30 -11.19 -11.91
CA GLY A 82 15.01 -11.84 -12.18
C GLY A 82 13.80 -10.88 -12.17
N SER A 83 14.06 -9.57 -12.22
CA SER A 83 13.05 -8.53 -12.37
C SER A 83 12.19 -8.72 -13.63
N ARG A 84 10.91 -8.33 -13.60
CA ARG A 84 10.08 -8.24 -14.82
C ARG A 84 10.47 -6.99 -15.60
N LEU A 85 10.55 -7.10 -16.92
CA LEU A 85 10.85 -5.98 -17.82
C LEU A 85 9.55 -5.23 -18.17
N VAL A 86 9.59 -3.90 -18.24
CA VAL A 86 8.43 -3.05 -18.57
C VAL A 86 8.82 -1.96 -19.55
N SER A 87 7.99 -1.75 -20.58
CA SER A 87 8.19 -0.70 -21.59
C SER A 87 7.82 0.68 -21.03
N GLU A 88 8.80 1.56 -20.91
CA GLU A 88 8.60 2.96 -20.53
C GLU A 88 7.77 3.72 -21.58
N GLN A 89 7.92 3.39 -22.87
CA GLN A 89 7.09 3.93 -23.95
C GLN A 89 5.61 3.58 -23.73
N TYR A 90 5.30 2.31 -23.48
CA TYR A 90 3.92 1.85 -23.25
C TYR A 90 3.28 2.57 -22.05
N LEU A 91 4.03 2.72 -20.95
CA LEU A 91 3.57 3.44 -19.76
C LEU A 91 3.24 4.91 -20.06
N ARG A 92 4.05 5.59 -20.88
CA ARG A 92 3.80 7.00 -21.29
C ARG A 92 2.59 7.11 -22.22
N GLU A 93 2.49 6.25 -23.24
CA GLU A 93 1.38 6.24 -24.21
C GLU A 93 0.03 5.99 -23.53
N HIS A 94 -0.03 5.06 -22.59
CA HIS A 94 -1.26 4.70 -21.86
C HIS A 94 -1.46 5.50 -20.56
N GLN A 95 -0.60 6.51 -20.30
CA GLN A 95 -0.62 7.37 -19.10
C GLN A 95 -0.58 6.60 -17.77
N LEU A 96 0.04 5.41 -17.78
CA LEU A 96 0.15 4.51 -16.64
C LEU A 96 1.33 4.89 -15.75
N TYR A 97 1.08 5.70 -14.72
CA TYR A 97 2.10 6.06 -13.73
C TYR A 97 2.31 4.92 -12.71
N PRO A 98 3.49 4.23 -12.71
CA PRO A 98 3.74 3.11 -11.82
C PRO A 98 3.92 3.58 -10.37
N LEU A 99 3.11 3.07 -9.45
CA LEU A 99 3.17 3.46 -8.04
C LEU A 99 4.33 2.75 -7.33
N GLN A 100 5.26 3.52 -6.75
CA GLN A 100 6.34 2.96 -5.93
C GLN A 100 5.76 2.29 -4.67
N ALA A 101 6.04 0.99 -4.51
CA ALA A 101 5.50 0.21 -3.39
C ALA A 101 5.96 0.75 -2.02
N LYS A 102 7.16 1.35 -1.95
CA LYS A 102 7.69 2.02 -0.74
C LYS A 102 6.80 3.18 -0.28
N THR A 103 6.33 4.01 -1.22
CA THR A 103 5.48 5.18 -0.91
C THR A 103 4.08 4.75 -0.48
N VAL A 104 3.51 3.74 -1.15
CA VAL A 104 2.22 3.15 -0.77
C VAL A 104 2.29 2.48 0.60
N GLY A 105 3.37 1.76 0.89
CA GLY A 105 3.65 1.17 2.21
C GLY A 105 3.76 2.24 3.31
N PHE A 106 4.57 3.28 3.09
CA PHE A 106 4.72 4.37 4.06
C PHE A 106 3.37 5.05 4.42
N ILE A 107 2.54 5.35 3.42
CA ILE A 107 1.22 5.97 3.65
C ILE A 107 0.29 4.99 4.39
N ARG A 108 0.27 3.71 4.01
CA ARG A 108 -0.48 2.65 4.71
C ARG A 108 -0.09 2.57 6.18
N ASP A 109 1.20 2.51 6.47
CA ASP A 109 1.71 2.27 7.81
C ASP A 109 1.49 3.50 8.71
N LEU A 110 1.62 4.72 8.16
CA LEU A 110 1.27 5.97 8.85
C LEU A 110 -0.22 6.02 9.24
N LEU A 111 -1.13 5.60 8.34
CA LEU A 111 -2.57 5.52 8.61
C LEU A 111 -2.91 4.45 9.65
N LEU A 112 -2.23 3.30 9.60
CA LEU A 112 -2.40 2.19 10.55
C LEU A 112 -1.94 2.61 11.95
N LEU A 113 -0.77 3.23 12.07
CA LEU A 113 -0.25 3.76 13.34
C LEU A 113 -1.14 4.87 13.90
N GLY A 114 -1.66 5.78 13.05
CA GLY A 114 -2.59 6.83 13.47
C GLY A 114 -3.92 6.27 14.00
N THR A 115 -4.53 5.31 13.30
CA THR A 115 -5.77 4.66 13.75
C THR A 115 -5.57 3.81 15.00
N LEU A 116 -4.45 3.10 15.12
CA LEU A 116 -4.07 2.36 16.33
C LEU A 116 -3.87 3.31 17.53
N GLY A 117 -3.17 4.44 17.34
CA GLY A 117 -2.97 5.45 18.38
C GLY A 117 -4.29 6.04 18.89
N LEU A 118 -5.20 6.39 17.98
CA LEU A 118 -6.56 6.85 18.33
C LEU A 118 -7.35 5.78 19.09
N PHE A 119 -7.25 4.52 18.69
CA PHE A 119 -7.90 3.40 19.40
C PHE A 119 -7.35 3.22 20.82
N VAL A 120 -6.02 3.23 21.00
CA VAL A 120 -5.38 3.09 22.32
C VAL A 120 -5.75 4.26 23.23
N LEU A 121 -5.71 5.51 22.73
CA LEU A 121 -6.13 6.69 23.50
C LEU A 121 -7.63 6.63 23.86
N GLY A 122 -8.49 6.23 22.93
CA GLY A 122 -9.92 6.04 23.18
C GLY A 122 -10.21 4.99 24.25
N ALA A 123 -9.49 3.86 24.21
CA ALA A 123 -9.59 2.80 25.21
C ALA A 123 -9.08 3.26 26.59
N ALA A 124 -7.93 3.93 26.64
CA ALA A 124 -7.35 4.46 27.88
C ALA A 124 -8.25 5.50 28.56
N LEU A 125 -8.90 6.38 27.79
CA LEU A 125 -9.86 7.38 28.30
C LEU A 125 -11.22 6.76 28.68
N TRP A 126 -11.58 5.61 28.11
CA TRP A 126 -12.79 4.85 28.43
C TRP A 126 -12.67 4.05 29.73
N TRP A 127 -11.51 3.45 29.98
CA TRP A 127 -11.25 2.54 31.10
C TRP A 127 -11.56 3.11 32.50
N PRO A 128 -11.04 4.28 32.93
CA PRO A 128 -11.32 4.82 34.27
C PRO A 128 -12.80 5.22 34.43
N ARG A 129 -13.45 5.67 33.34
CA ARG A 129 -14.88 6.01 33.33
C ARG A 129 -15.78 4.80 33.60
N ARG A 130 -15.32 3.58 33.28
CA ARG A 130 -16.00 2.32 33.66
C ARG A 130 -15.91 2.08 35.17
N LYS A 131 -14.70 2.17 35.76
CA LYS A 131 -14.47 1.90 37.18
C LYS A 131 -15.30 2.81 38.11
N VAL A 132 -15.36 4.11 37.82
CA VAL A 132 -16.16 5.08 38.62
C VAL A 132 -17.67 4.80 38.53
N ALA A 133 -18.16 4.30 37.40
CA ALA A 133 -19.56 3.95 37.24
C ALA A 133 -19.97 2.70 38.03
N VAL A 134 -19.09 1.69 38.10
CA VAL A 134 -19.29 0.47 38.90
C VAL A 134 -19.19 0.78 40.40
N ALA A 135 -18.20 1.57 40.82
CA ALA A 135 -18.03 1.96 42.22
C ALA A 135 -19.25 2.70 42.79
N ARG A 136 -19.97 3.49 41.98
CA ARG A 136 -21.23 4.16 42.38
C ARG A 136 -22.47 3.25 42.34
N ALA A 137 -22.36 2.03 41.79
CA ALA A 137 -23.47 1.07 41.74
C ALA A 137 -23.48 0.12 42.95
N GLY A 138 -22.32 -0.13 43.58
CA GLY A 138 -22.18 -0.97 44.78
C GLY A 138 -22.26 -0.22 46.12
N ILE A 139 -22.86 0.97 46.14
CA ILE A 139 -23.10 1.77 47.37
C ILE A 139 -24.60 2.11 47.41
N ARG A 140 -25.43 1.07 47.32
CA ARG A 140 -26.90 1.06 47.40
C ARG A 140 -27.36 -0.32 47.85
#